data_AF-A0A9X2TKQ1-F1
#
_entry.id   AF-A0A9X2TKQ1-F1
#
_cell.length_a   1.000
_cell.length_b   1.000
_cell.length_c   1.000
_cell.angle_alpha   90.00
_cell.angle_beta   90.00
_cell.angle_gamma   90.00
#
_symmetry.space_group_name_H-M   'P 1'
#
loop_
_entity.id
_entity.type
_entity.pdbx_description
1 polymer ?
#
loop_
_entity_poly.entity_id
_entity_poly.type
_entity_poly.pdbx_seq_one_letter_code
_entity_poly.pdbx_strand_id
1 'polypeptide(L)'
;MIVGILLFQAVAFAVLSGIVASNKNLAPAKWSILGFLFGIFGFVAALVVKSAEPEEEPKKDQRSERATRQSPTARKFNPDEHEKKCPDCAEYIKLEARVCRYCGHEYSDEEVENAVEKKRRQFLGRSLSNEADERYCHLCGEVTEENHAQSPYWSCEDCAEEVPVS
;
A
#
# COMPACT_ATOMS: atom_id res chain seq x y z
N MET A 1 30.90 35.97 -7.66
CA MET A 1 32.03 35.02 -7.53
C MET A 1 31.81 34.05 -6.37
N ILE A 2 31.58 34.53 -5.15
CA ILE A 2 31.38 33.68 -3.95
C ILE A 2 30.20 32.69 -4.12
N VAL A 3 29.04 33.16 -4.61
CA VAL A 3 27.87 32.29 -4.84
C VAL A 3 28.16 31.19 -5.87
N GLY A 4 28.95 31.49 -6.90
CA GLY A 4 29.34 30.51 -7.92
C GLY A 4 30.25 29.41 -7.35
N ILE A 5 31.17 29.79 -6.46
CA ILE A 5 32.05 28.84 -5.76
C ILE A 5 31.24 27.92 -4.84
N LEU A 6 30.26 28.47 -4.10
CA LEU A 6 29.39 27.69 -3.21
C LEU A 6 28.49 26.70 -3.97
N LEU A 7 27.95 27.11 -5.12
CA LEU A 7 27.13 26.23 -5.96
C LEU A 7 27.96 25.10 -6.58
N PHE A 8 29.16 25.42 -7.07
CA PHE A 8 30.07 24.41 -7.61
C PHE A 8 30.48 23.39 -6.53
N GLN A 9 30.75 23.87 -5.32
CA GLN A 9 31.11 23.03 -4.19
C GLN A 9 29.94 22.13 -3.75
N ALA A 10 28.71 22.64 -3.69
CA ALA A 10 27.52 21.84 -3.37
C ALA A 10 27.27 20.72 -4.39
N VAL A 11 27.41 21.02 -5.69
CA VAL A 11 27.24 20.03 -6.75
C VAL A 11 28.32 18.95 -6.68
N ALA A 12 29.59 19.33 -6.45
CA ALA A 12 30.67 18.37 -6.30
C ALA A 12 30.43 17.40 -5.13
N PHE A 13 30.01 17.90 -3.97
CA PHE A 13 29.75 17.05 -2.79
C PHE A 13 28.51 16.16 -2.96
N ALA A 14 27.47 16.62 -3.67
CA ALA A 14 26.28 15.82 -3.97
C ALA A 14 26.59 14.64 -4.91
N VAL A 15 27.44 14.87 -5.92
CA VAL A 15 27.90 13.82 -6.85
C VAL A 15 28.79 12.81 -6.14
N LEU A 16 29.77 13.27 -5.34
CA LEU A 16 30.67 12.38 -4.59
C LEU A 16 29.91 11.52 -3.58
N SER A 17 28.92 12.08 -2.86
CA SER A 17 28.08 11.33 -1.92
C SER A 17 27.20 10.30 -2.62
N GLY A 18 26.66 10.64 -3.79
CA GLY A 18 25.88 9.73 -4.62
C GLY A 18 26.69 8.53 -5.14
N ILE A 19 27.93 8.77 -5.60
CA ILE A 19 28.83 7.70 -6.06
C ILE A 19 29.20 6.75 -4.91
N VAL A 20 29.54 7.30 -3.73
CA VAL A 20 29.87 6.48 -2.54
C VAL A 20 28.67 5.64 -2.07
N ALA A 21 27.45 6.19 -2.12
CA ALA A 21 26.23 5.44 -1.78
C ALA A 21 25.91 4.35 -2.81
N SER A 22 26.11 4.62 -4.11
CA SER A 22 25.87 3.65 -5.18
C SER A 22 26.80 2.45 -5.10
N ASN A 23 28.06 2.66 -4.70
CA ASN A 23 29.01 1.57 -4.48
C ASN A 23 28.66 0.70 -3.26
N LYS A 24 27.77 1.17 -2.37
CA LYS A 24 27.34 0.46 -1.15
C LYS A 24 25.92 -0.13 -1.24
N ASN A 25 25.31 -0.19 -2.43
CA ASN A 25 23.92 -0.62 -2.63
C ASN A 25 22.88 0.15 -1.79
N LEU A 26 23.19 1.37 -1.37
CA LEU A 26 22.27 2.24 -0.66
C LEU A 26 21.54 3.14 -1.67
N ALA A 27 20.27 3.47 -1.42
CA ALA A 27 19.45 4.28 -2.32
C ALA A 27 20.13 5.64 -2.63
N PRO A 28 20.77 5.81 -3.81
CA PRO A 28 21.68 6.91 -4.06
C PRO A 28 20.95 8.26 -4.09
N ALA A 29 19.66 8.24 -4.44
CA ALA A 29 18.80 9.41 -4.43
C ALA A 29 18.63 10.02 -3.03
N LYS A 30 18.44 9.19 -1.98
CA LYS A 30 18.25 9.69 -0.60
C LYS A 30 19.54 10.30 -0.05
N TRP A 31 20.68 9.68 -0.32
CA TRP A 31 21.99 10.14 0.16
C TRP A 31 22.51 11.36 -0.62
N SER A 32 22.19 11.49 -1.91
CA SER A 32 22.56 12.67 -2.71
C SER A 32 21.77 13.92 -2.28
N ILE A 33 20.48 13.78 -1.93
CA ILE A 33 19.66 14.87 -1.38
C ILE A 33 20.20 15.32 -0.01
N LEU A 34 20.60 14.37 0.85
CA LEU A 34 21.16 14.68 2.16
C LEU A 34 22.51 15.40 2.04
N GLY A 35 23.37 14.97 1.09
CA GLY A 35 24.63 15.64 0.79
C GLY A 35 24.45 17.04 0.20
N PHE A 36 23.39 17.27 -0.57
CA PHE A 36 23.07 18.59 -1.11
C PHE A 36 22.56 19.57 -0.04
N LEU A 37 21.70 19.10 0.87
CA LEU A 37 21.11 19.93 1.94
C LEU A 37 22.07 20.20 3.11
N PHE A 38 22.87 19.21 3.50
CA PHE A 38 23.78 19.31 4.66
C PHE A 38 25.26 19.43 4.26
N GLY A 39 25.56 19.52 2.96
CA GLY A 39 26.89 19.77 2.43
C GLY A 39 27.92 18.77 2.93
N ILE A 40 29.03 19.30 3.47
CA ILE A 40 30.15 18.50 3.98
C ILE A 40 29.74 17.57 5.14
N PHE A 41 28.74 17.95 5.94
CA PHE A 41 28.24 17.11 7.04
C PHE A 41 27.53 15.86 6.53
N GLY A 42 26.79 15.97 5.42
CA GLY A 42 26.16 14.83 4.76
C GLY A 42 27.19 13.85 4.19
N PHE A 43 28.31 14.37 3.66
CA PHE A 43 29.42 13.55 3.16
C PHE A 43 30.14 12.80 4.31
N VAL A 44 30.44 13.49 5.41
CA VAL A 44 31.07 12.87 6.59
C VAL A 44 30.16 11.76 7.16
N ALA A 45 28.85 11.97 7.22
CA ALA A 45 27.90 10.95 7.66
C ALA A 45 27.89 9.71 6.75
N ALA A 46 27.96 9.89 5.43
CA ALA A 46 28.02 8.79 4.46
C ALA A 46 29.32 7.95 4.55
N LEU A 47 30.40 8.56 5.03
CA LEU A 47 31.67 7.85 5.28
C LEU A 47 31.66 7.09 6.61
N VAL A 48 31.07 7.66 7.66
CA VAL A 48 31.00 7.05 9.01
C VAL A 48 30.00 5.91 9.06
N VAL A 49 28.93 5.98 8.27
CA VAL A 49 28.03 4.85 8.04
C VAL A 49 28.80 3.78 7.25
N LYS A 50 29.40 2.86 8.02
CA LYS A 50 29.68 1.49 7.55
C LYS A 50 28.38 0.91 7.03
N SER A 51 28.49 0.03 6.03
CA SER A 51 27.37 -0.66 5.39
C SER A 51 26.45 -1.27 6.43
N ALA A 52 25.52 -0.46 6.91
CA ALA A 52 24.42 -0.87 7.73
C ALA A 52 23.50 -1.51 6.71
N GLU A 53 23.34 -2.82 6.88
CA GLU A 53 22.22 -3.55 6.33
C GLU A 53 20.98 -2.66 6.48
N PRO A 54 20.13 -2.55 5.44
CA PRO A 54 18.94 -1.74 5.53
C PRO A 54 18.10 -2.29 6.68
N GLU A 55 18.27 -1.71 7.87
CA GLU A 55 17.35 -1.92 8.97
C GLU A 55 16.01 -1.48 8.43
N GLU A 56 15.13 -2.47 8.33
CA GLU A 56 13.73 -2.30 8.01
C GLU A 56 13.18 -1.28 9.01
N GLU A 57 13.06 -0.03 8.58
CA GLU A 57 12.40 0.95 9.41
C GLU A 57 10.95 0.50 9.62
N PRO A 58 10.47 0.42 10.87
CA PRO A 58 9.08 0.17 11.15
C PRO A 58 8.29 1.31 10.53
N LYS A 59 7.46 1.00 9.54
CA LYS A 59 6.48 1.92 8.94
C LYS A 59 5.60 2.47 10.06
N LYS A 60 5.99 3.62 10.61
CA LYS A 60 5.10 4.46 11.40
C LYS A 60 4.16 5.16 10.44
N ASP A 61 2.88 4.95 10.70
CA ASP A 61 1.74 5.58 10.06
C ASP A 61 1.89 7.11 10.03
N GLN A 62 2.35 7.62 8.88
CA GLN A 62 2.10 9.00 8.50
C GLN A 62 0.78 9.05 7.73
N ARG A 63 -0.27 9.20 8.53
CA ARG A 63 -1.56 9.75 8.16
C ARG A 63 -1.38 11.14 7.52
N SER A 64 -2.12 11.39 6.43
CA SER A 64 -2.30 12.68 5.71
C SER A 64 -1.06 13.18 4.96
N GLU A 65 -1.08 13.58 3.70
CA GLU A 65 -2.16 13.94 2.79
C GLU A 65 -1.54 14.07 1.39
N ARG A 66 -1.81 13.12 0.48
CA ARG A 66 -2.02 13.44 -0.94
C ARG A 66 -2.49 12.21 -1.68
N ALA A 67 -3.69 12.34 -2.22
CA ALA A 67 -4.29 11.46 -3.19
C ALA A 67 -3.28 11.06 -4.27
N THR A 68 -2.76 9.84 -4.16
CA THR A 68 -2.20 9.14 -5.30
C THR A 68 -3.12 7.96 -5.53
N ARG A 69 -3.85 8.06 -6.64
CA ARG A 69 -4.74 7.08 -7.26
C ARG A 69 -4.20 5.66 -7.01
N GLN A 70 -4.70 5.00 -5.97
CA GLN A 70 -4.49 3.57 -5.81
C GLN A 70 -5.52 2.90 -6.70
N SER A 71 -5.01 2.37 -7.80
CA SER A 71 -5.60 1.29 -8.58
C SER A 71 -6.38 0.32 -7.66
N PRO A 72 -7.57 -0.18 -8.05
CA PRO A 72 -8.42 -1.01 -7.18
C PRO A 72 -7.87 -2.42 -6.92
N THR A 73 -6.63 -2.69 -7.30
CA THR A 73 -6.05 -4.03 -7.36
C THR A 73 -5.73 -4.57 -5.95
N ALA A 74 -6.57 -5.52 -5.55
CA ALA A 74 -6.41 -6.48 -4.46
C ALA A 74 -6.28 -5.90 -3.04
N ARG A 75 -7.42 -5.59 -2.42
CA ARG A 75 -7.52 -5.60 -0.96
C ARG A 75 -7.07 -6.99 -0.47
N LYS A 76 -5.92 -7.07 0.20
CA LYS A 76 -5.40 -8.32 0.76
C LYS A 76 -6.10 -8.61 2.10
N PHE A 77 -6.61 -9.83 2.29
CA PHE A 77 -7.21 -10.24 3.56
C PHE A 77 -6.13 -10.36 4.65
N ASN A 78 -6.26 -9.56 5.71
CA ASN A 78 -5.43 -9.63 6.91
C ASN A 78 -6.24 -10.25 8.07
N PRO A 79 -5.87 -11.44 8.58
CA PRO A 79 -6.61 -12.08 9.69
C PRO A 79 -6.52 -11.30 11.01
N ASP A 80 -5.49 -10.49 11.21
CA ASP A 80 -5.22 -9.77 12.46
C ASP A 80 -6.17 -8.60 12.68
N GLU A 81 -6.72 -8.07 11.59
CA GLU A 81 -7.70 -6.97 11.58
C GLU A 81 -9.14 -7.47 11.83
N HIS A 82 -9.33 -8.78 11.97
CA HIS A 82 -10.62 -9.39 12.18
C HIS A 82 -10.72 -10.00 13.57
N GLU A 83 -11.95 -10.01 14.11
CA GLU A 83 -12.24 -10.51 15.44
C GLU A 83 -13.31 -11.61 15.41
N LYS A 84 -13.24 -12.51 16.40
CA LYS A 84 -14.26 -13.52 16.72
C LYS A 84 -14.74 -13.33 18.15
N LYS A 85 -15.99 -13.73 18.41
CA LYS A 85 -16.59 -13.68 19.73
C LYS A 85 -16.30 -14.97 20.48
N CYS A 86 -15.84 -14.87 21.72
CA CYS A 86 -15.60 -16.03 22.57
C CYS A 86 -16.91 -16.66 23.04
N PRO A 87 -17.11 -17.99 22.95
CA PRO A 87 -18.34 -18.65 23.36
C PRO A 87 -18.56 -18.61 24.88
N ASP A 88 -17.49 -18.62 25.68
CA ASP A 88 -17.58 -18.72 27.14
C ASP A 88 -17.81 -17.37 27.82
N CYS A 89 -17.09 -16.34 27.40
CA CYS A 89 -17.13 -15.01 28.05
C CYS A 89 -17.75 -13.91 27.19
N ALA A 90 -18.16 -14.24 25.96
CA ALA A 90 -18.80 -13.32 25.01
C ALA A 90 -17.95 -12.11 24.57
N GLU A 91 -16.66 -12.08 24.88
CA GLU A 91 -15.76 -10.98 24.51
C GLU A 91 -15.20 -11.14 23.09
N TYR A 92 -14.86 -10.03 22.44
CA TYR A 92 -14.24 -10.03 21.12
C TYR A 92 -12.72 -10.18 21.24
N ILE A 93 -12.18 -11.17 20.53
CA ILE A 93 -10.75 -11.48 20.47
C ILE A 93 -10.32 -11.59 19.01
N LYS A 94 -9.01 -11.48 18.76
CA LYS A 94 -8.45 -11.66 17.42
C LYS A 94 -8.91 -12.99 16.80
N LEU A 95 -9.16 -12.97 15.50
CA LEU A 95 -9.63 -14.15 14.76
C LEU A 95 -8.66 -15.33 14.86
N GLU A 96 -7.35 -15.03 14.82
CA GLU A 96 -6.24 -15.98 14.95
C GLU A 96 -5.96 -16.46 16.39
N ALA A 97 -6.64 -15.92 17.41
CA ALA A 97 -6.34 -16.27 18.80
C ALA A 97 -6.70 -17.74 19.11
N ARG A 98 -5.71 -18.52 19.55
CA ARG A 98 -5.89 -19.90 20.07
C ARG A 98 -6.36 -19.95 21.52
N VAL A 99 -6.09 -18.91 22.31
CA VAL A 99 -6.54 -18.82 23.70
C VAL A 99 -7.20 -17.47 23.93
N CYS A 100 -8.37 -17.48 24.55
CA CYS A 100 -9.07 -16.26 24.93
C CYS A 100 -8.30 -15.55 26.05
N ARG A 101 -7.84 -14.32 25.81
CA ARG A 101 -7.11 -13.51 26.81
C ARG A 101 -7.94 -13.15 28.05
N TYR A 102 -9.25 -13.32 28.01
CA TYR A 102 -10.18 -12.90 29.05
C TYR A 102 -10.60 -14.04 29.98
N CYS A 103 -10.96 -15.21 29.44
CA CYS A 103 -11.42 -16.35 30.23
C CYS A 103 -10.52 -17.59 30.13
N GLY A 104 -9.53 -17.60 29.24
CA GLY A 104 -8.63 -18.74 29.05
C GLY A 104 -9.21 -19.89 28.21
N HIS A 105 -10.38 -19.74 27.58
CA HIS A 105 -10.90 -20.73 26.64
C HIS A 105 -9.90 -21.03 25.53
N GLU A 106 -9.61 -22.32 25.30
CA GLU A 106 -8.70 -22.80 24.27
C GLU A 106 -9.49 -23.26 23.05
N TYR A 107 -9.11 -22.76 21.89
CA TYR A 107 -9.64 -23.18 20.59
C TYR A 107 -8.69 -24.20 19.98
N SER A 108 -9.24 -25.21 19.34
CA SER A 108 -8.46 -26.13 18.50
C SER A 108 -7.96 -25.42 17.23
N ASP A 109 -6.88 -25.95 16.65
CA ASP A 109 -6.28 -25.40 15.44
C ASP A 109 -7.27 -25.41 14.26
N GLU A 110 -8.02 -26.51 14.14
CA GLU A 110 -9.06 -26.67 13.13
C GLU A 110 -10.16 -25.60 13.27
N GLU A 111 -10.60 -25.29 14.49
CA GLU A 111 -11.61 -24.24 14.73
C GLU A 111 -11.09 -22.84 14.36
N VAL A 112 -9.83 -22.54 14.67
CA VAL A 112 -9.20 -21.26 14.32
C VAL A 112 -9.07 -21.13 12.81
N GLU A 113 -8.56 -22.16 12.13
CA GLU A 113 -8.42 -22.17 10.67
C GLU A 113 -9.75 -22.04 9.95
N ASN A 114 -10.77 -22.78 10.37
CA ASN A 114 -12.12 -22.68 9.83
C ASN A 114 -12.72 -21.27 10.01
N ALA A 115 -12.48 -20.63 11.17
CA ALA A 115 -12.94 -19.26 11.41
C ALA A 115 -12.22 -18.24 10.49
N VAL A 116 -10.91 -18.39 10.32
CA VAL A 116 -10.10 -17.57 9.40
C VAL A 116 -10.54 -17.74 7.96
N GLU A 117 -10.74 -18.98 7.51
CA GLU A 117 -11.16 -19.27 6.14
C GLU A 117 -12.57 -18.73 5.86
N LYS A 118 -13.52 -18.93 6.78
CA LYS A 118 -14.89 -18.41 6.65
C LYS A 118 -14.89 -16.89 6.49
N LYS A 119 -14.10 -16.17 7.29
CA LYS A 119 -13.94 -14.72 7.18
C LYS A 119 -13.23 -14.30 5.90
N ARG A 120 -12.19 -15.04 5.48
CA ARG A 120 -11.49 -14.80 4.20
C ARG A 120 -12.46 -14.93 3.02
N ARG A 121 -13.28 -15.98 2.97
CA ARG A 121 -14.29 -16.17 1.93
C ARG A 121 -15.32 -15.05 1.93
N GLN A 122 -15.77 -14.61 3.12
CA GLN A 122 -16.68 -13.47 3.23
C GLN A 122 -16.06 -12.16 2.72
N PHE A 123 -14.78 -11.93 3.03
CA PHE A 123 -14.03 -10.76 2.60
C PHE A 123 -13.86 -10.74 1.07
N LEU A 124 -13.44 -11.88 0.48
CA LEU A 124 -13.28 -12.03 -0.96
C LEU A 124 -14.61 -11.98 -1.71
N GLY A 125 -15.67 -12.59 -1.16
CA GLY A 125 -17.01 -12.52 -1.74
C GLY A 125 -17.52 -11.07 -1.80
N ARG A 126 -17.23 -10.27 -0.76
CA ARG A 126 -17.54 -8.84 -0.73
C ARG A 126 -16.67 -8.03 -1.69
N SER A 127 -15.41 -8.39 -1.91
CA SER A 127 -14.57 -7.68 -2.89
C SER A 127 -15.08 -7.90 -4.31
N LEU A 128 -15.39 -9.16 -4.67
CA LEU A 128 -15.94 -9.52 -5.97
C LEU A 128 -17.30 -8.85 -6.23
N SER A 129 -18.19 -8.76 -5.23
CA SER A 129 -19.47 -8.08 -5.41
C SER A 129 -19.33 -6.57 -5.61
N ASN A 130 -18.32 -5.94 -5.02
CA ASN A 130 -18.06 -4.50 -5.22
C ASN A 130 -17.30 -4.24 -6.53
N GLU A 131 -16.49 -5.19 -7.01
CA GLU A 131 -15.82 -5.13 -8.32
C GLU A 131 -16.81 -5.36 -9.47
N ALA A 132 -17.93 -6.06 -9.24
CA ALA A 132 -19.01 -6.22 -10.21
C ALA A 132 -19.93 -4.98 -10.36
N ASP A 133 -19.69 -3.92 -9.59
CA ASP A 133 -20.44 -2.64 -9.67
C ASP A 133 -19.68 -1.57 -10.50
N GLU A 134 -18.74 -2.00 -11.34
CA GLU A 134 -18.29 -1.21 -12.49
C GLU A 134 -19.10 -1.64 -13.72
N ARG A 135 -20.11 -0.84 -14.08
CA ARG A 135 -20.90 -0.99 -15.31
C ARG A 135 -19.97 -1.05 -16.52
N TYR A 136 -19.73 -2.25 -17.06
CA TYR A 136 -18.97 -2.47 -18.29
C TYR A 136 -19.88 -2.96 -19.41
N CYS A 137 -19.61 -2.52 -20.64
CA CYS A 137 -20.33 -2.99 -21.82
C CYS A 137 -19.93 -4.44 -22.12
N HIS A 138 -20.87 -5.38 -22.02
CA HIS A 138 -20.61 -6.81 -22.25
C HIS A 138 -20.14 -7.18 -23.67
N LEU A 139 -20.27 -6.27 -24.65
CA LEU A 139 -19.88 -6.54 -26.05
C LEU A 139 -18.43 -6.11 -26.38
N CYS A 140 -17.94 -5.00 -25.83
CA CYS A 140 -16.60 -4.46 -26.17
C CYS A 140 -15.58 -4.50 -25.03
N GLY A 141 -16.01 -4.67 -23.77
CA GLY A 141 -15.09 -4.87 -22.64
C GLY A 141 -14.25 -3.65 -22.23
N GLU A 142 -14.50 -2.46 -22.79
CA GLU A 142 -13.85 -1.22 -22.35
C GLU A 142 -14.63 -0.52 -21.22
N VAL A 143 -13.90 -0.04 -20.22
CA VAL A 143 -14.42 0.81 -19.13
C VAL A 143 -14.29 2.25 -19.60
N THR A 144 -15.41 2.93 -19.86
CA THR A 144 -15.37 4.36 -20.18
C THR A 144 -15.42 5.17 -18.89
N GLU A 145 -14.38 5.99 -18.64
CA GLU A 145 -14.27 6.87 -17.47
C GLU A 145 -15.19 8.12 -17.53
N GLU A 146 -16.06 8.25 -18.53
CA GLU A 146 -16.83 9.48 -18.72
C GLU A 146 -18.27 9.39 -18.20
N ASN A 147 -18.50 10.19 -17.15
CA ASN A 147 -19.78 10.56 -16.53
C ASN A 147 -21.03 10.46 -17.42
N HIS A 148 -21.88 9.45 -17.20
CA HIS A 148 -23.26 9.43 -17.71
C HIS A 148 -24.27 9.59 -16.57
N ALA A 149 -24.42 10.83 -16.09
CA ALA A 149 -25.42 11.19 -15.08
C ALA A 149 -26.77 11.63 -15.68
N GLN A 150 -27.07 11.39 -16.97
CA GLN A 150 -28.23 12.05 -17.60
C GLN A 150 -29.00 11.29 -18.69
N SER A 151 -28.85 9.97 -18.86
CA SER A 151 -29.72 9.20 -19.75
C SER A 151 -29.87 7.75 -19.30
N PRO A 152 -31.08 7.15 -19.35
CA PRO A 152 -31.29 5.73 -19.07
C PRO A 152 -30.88 4.80 -20.23
N TYR A 153 -30.38 5.34 -21.34
CA TYR A 153 -29.92 4.58 -22.51
C TYR A 153 -28.54 5.08 -22.96
N TRP A 154 -27.63 4.15 -23.26
CA TRP A 154 -26.33 4.41 -23.90
C TRP A 154 -26.22 3.64 -25.21
N SER A 155 -25.71 4.31 -26.23
CA SER A 155 -25.32 3.70 -27.50
C SER A 155 -23.80 3.61 -27.55
N CYS A 156 -23.25 2.39 -27.54
CA CYS A 156 -21.84 2.16 -27.83
C CYS A 156 -21.59 2.50 -29.31
N GLU A 157 -20.65 3.40 -29.61
CA GLU A 157 -20.33 3.80 -30.99
C GLU A 157 -19.89 2.63 -31.88
N ASP A 158 -19.39 1.55 -31.27
CA ASP A 158 -18.96 0.34 -31.99
C ASP A 158 -20.06 -0.73 -32.15
N CYS A 159 -21.10 -0.75 -31.29
CA CYS A 159 -21.99 -1.92 -31.19
C CYS A 159 -23.47 -1.68 -31.57
N ALA A 160 -23.88 -0.44 -31.85
CA ALA A 160 -25.14 -0.07 -32.53
C ALA A 160 -26.44 -0.86 -32.21
N GLU A 161 -26.60 -1.43 -31.01
CA GLU A 161 -27.84 -2.07 -30.57
C GLU A 161 -28.14 -1.68 -29.11
N GLU A 162 -29.41 -1.37 -28.82
CA GLU A 162 -29.85 -0.89 -27.50
C GLU A 162 -29.79 -2.01 -26.46
N VAL A 163 -28.93 -1.86 -25.44
CA VAL A 163 -28.81 -2.84 -24.35
C VAL A 163 -29.55 -2.30 -23.12
N PRO A 164 -30.55 -3.02 -22.57
CA PRO A 164 -31.25 -2.57 -21.38
C PRO A 164 -30.36 -2.70 -20.13
N VAL A 165 -30.41 -1.67 -19.28
CA VAL A 165 -29.73 -1.64 -17.98
C VAL A 165 -30.59 -2.44 -16.98
N SER A 166 -30.11 -3.60 -16.51
CA SER A 166 -30.76 -4.39 -15.46
C SER A 166 -30.17 -4.10 -14.09
#